data_AF-A0A524GX57-F1
#
_entry.id   AF-A0A524GX57-F1
#
_cell.length_a   1.000
_cell.length_b   1.000
_cell.length_c   1.000
_cell.angle_alpha   90.00
_cell.angle_beta   90.00
_cell.angle_gamma   90.00
#
_symmetry.space_group_name_H-M   'P 1'
#
loop_
_entity.id
_entity.type
_entity.pdbx_description
1 polymer ?
#
loop_
_entity_poly.entity_id
_entity_poly.type
_entity_poly.pdbx_seq_one_letter_code
_entity_poly.pdbx_strand_id
1 'polypeptide(L)' 'MAVKSDIEIAQAADVRPIQEIAEKLGIPADALIPYGHDK' A
#
# COMPACT_ATOMS: atom_id res chain seq x y z
N MET A 1 12.57 4.95 24.79
CA MET A 1 11.71 4.36 23.73
C MET A 1 12.52 3.26 23.07
N ALA A 2 11.97 2.05 22.95
CA ALA A 2 12.61 1.01 22.16
C ALA A 2 12.46 1.36 20.68
N VAL A 3 13.54 1.19 19.90
CA VAL A 3 13.46 1.28 18.44
C VAL A 3 12.63 0.10 17.97
N LYS A 4 11.55 0.39 17.24
CA LYS A 4 10.72 -0.65 16.63
C LYS A 4 11.51 -1.36 15.55
N SER A 5 11.35 -2.67 15.45
CA SER A 5 11.82 -3.46 14.32
C SER A 5 11.06 -3.08 13.04
N ASP A 6 11.64 -3.41 11.88
CA ASP A 6 11.04 -3.10 10.58
C ASP A 6 9.64 -3.70 10.42
N ILE A 7 9.40 -4.90 10.96
CA ILE A 7 8.09 -5.54 10.93
C ILE A 7 7.07 -4.81 11.80
N GLU A 8 7.47 -4.33 12.99
CA GLU A 8 6.59 -3.55 13.86
C GLU A 8 6.26 -2.18 13.24
N ILE A 9 7.17 -1.61 12.45
CA ILE A 9 6.91 -0.40 11.68
C ILE A 9 5.92 -0.69 10.55
N ALA A 10 6.14 -1.76 9.78
CA ALA A 10 5.26 -2.13 8.66
C ALA A 10 3.83 -2.48 9.13
N GLN A 11 3.68 -3.20 10.24
CA GLN A 11 2.37 -3.54 10.81
C GLN A 11 1.62 -2.33 11.36
N ALA A 12 2.33 -1.30 11.82
CA ALA A 12 1.73 -0.09 12.37
C ALA A 12 1.41 0.97 11.29
N ALA A 13 1.70 0.70 10.02
CA ALA A 13 1.49 1.65 8.94
C ALA A 13 0.02 1.68 8.50
N ASP A 14 -0.52 2.88 8.26
CA ASP A 14 -1.81 3.07 7.60
C ASP A 14 -1.62 2.89 6.08
N VAL A 15 -1.71 1.63 5.63
CA VAL A 15 -1.53 1.26 4.22
C VAL A 15 -2.69 1.78 3.39
N ARG A 16 -2.38 2.45 2.27
CA ARG A 16 -3.36 2.94 1.32
C ARG A 16 -3.71 1.85 0.29
N PRO A 17 -4.96 1.80 -0.21
CA PRO A 17 -5.32 0.92 -1.31
C PRO A 17 -4.44 1.13 -2.55
N ILE A 18 -4.08 0.03 -3.22
CA ILE A 18 -3.21 0.05 -4.40
C ILE A 18 -3.78 0.91 -5.53
N GLN A 19 -5.11 0.99 -5.64
CA GLN A 19 -5.81 1.81 -6.62
C GLN A 19 -5.50 3.31 -6.43
N GLU A 20 -5.46 3.80 -5.19
CA GLU A 20 -5.12 5.20 -4.91
C GLU A 20 -3.66 5.52 -5.24
N ILE A 21 -2.77 4.53 -5.11
CA ILE A 21 -1.35 4.67 -5.43
C ILE A 21 -1.17 4.67 -6.95
N ALA A 22 -1.86 3.77 -7.66
CA ALA A 22 -1.87 3.67 -9.11
C ALA A 22 -2.39 4.95 -9.78
N GLU A 23 -3.47 5.53 -9.25
CA GLU A 23 -4.04 6.79 -9.75
C GLU A 23 -3.02 7.94 -9.73
N LYS A 24 -2.21 8.03 -8.67
CA LYS A 24 -1.14 9.04 -8.58
C LYS A 24 -0.05 8.89 -9.65
N LEU A 25 0.10 7.69 -10.20
CA LEU A 25 1.02 7.40 -11.30
C LEU A 25 0.32 7.47 -12.67
N GLY A 26 -0.95 7.87 -12.72
CA GLY A 26 -1.75 7.95 -13.94
C GLY A 26 -2.18 6.58 -14.49
N ILE A 27 -2.16 5.54 -13.64
CA ILE A 27 -2.61 4.20 -14.03
C ILE A 27 -4.10 4.08 -13.70
N PRO A 28 -4.97 3.92 -14.70
CA PRO A 28 -6.40 3.82 -14.46
C PRO A 28 -6.75 2.47 -13.80
N ALA A 29 -7.82 2.43 -13.02
CA ALA A 29 -8.18 1.27 -12.20
C ALA A 29 -8.55 0.02 -13.02
N ASP A 30 -9.01 0.20 -14.26
CA ASP A 30 -9.35 -0.88 -15.20
C ASP A 30 -8.12 -1.55 -15.82
N ALA A 31 -6.95 -0.90 -15.77
CA ALA A 31 -5.67 -1.48 -16.16
C ALA A 31 -5.01 -2.30 -15.04
N LEU A 32 -5.58 -2.29 -13.83
CA LEU A 32 -5.07 -3.06 -12.69
C LEU A 32 -5.64 -4.48 -12.68
N ILE A 33 -4.79 -5.43 -12.33
CA ILE A 33 -5.18 -6.80 -11.99
C ILE A 33 -4.97 -6.96 -10.48
N PRO A 34 -5.99 -6.69 -9.64
CA PRO A 34 -5.80 -6.63 -8.20
C PRO A 34 -5.61 -8.02 -7.58
N TYR A 35 -4.72 -8.11 -6.61
CA TYR A 35 -4.52 -9.28 -5.75
C TYR A 35 -4.76 -8.91 -4.29
N GLY A 36 -5.98 -8.51 -3.98
CA GLY A 36 -6.35 -7.90 -2.69
C GLY A 36 -6.30 -6.38 -2.77
N HIS A 37 -6.02 -5.72 -1.64
CA HIS A 37 -6.05 -4.25 -1.54
C HIS A 37 -4.67 -3.60 -1.66
N ASP A 38 -3.60 -4.36 -1.48
CA ASP A 38 -2.22 -3.91 -1.34
C ASP A 38 -1.31 -4.36 -2.51
N LYS A 39 -1.86 -5.10 -3.48
CA LYS A 39 -1.14 -5.70 -4.61
C LYS A 39 -1.90 -5.53 -5.91
#